data_AF-A0A851FJK1-F1
#
_entry.id   AF-A0A851FJK1-F1
#
_cell.length_a   1.000
_cell.length_b   1.000
_cell.length_c   1.000
_cell.angle_alpha   90.00
_cell.angle_beta   90.00
_cell.angle_gamma   90.00
#
_symmetry.space_group_name_H-M   'P 1'
#
loop_
_entity.id
_entity.type
_entity.pdbx_description
1 polymer ?
#
loop_
_entity_poly.entity_id
_entity_poly.type
_entity_poly.pdbx_seq_one_letter_code
_entity_poly.pdbx_strand_id
1 'polypeptide(L)'
;LKVLSRIDSILRSPRAPPLIYRCRKGAAQGHSAENGQTLSRECGFDHLPLTIEMWADQLMALKDLHRSLRKLSLELIPWHTADPQENGESLRVEDLQFIVDTILEEVENKEKNSQTSSLQSLSAIVSHFQKLFDVNSLSGVYPRMNEVYTRLGEMTNAMRNLQELLELDSSAPPAVVVDTVGKLCDIINKNTTEQVQQLLGTQDIHSIIDKLEEHEHFFPPFQALIQDLLCLLEISNVDDILPVVWNLK
;
A
#
# COMPACT_ATOMS: atom_id res chain seq x y z
N LEU A 1 -7.99 27.72 -63.99
CA LEU A 1 -6.66 28.19 -64.51
C LEU A 1 -5.88 29.08 -63.53
N LYS A 2 -6.48 30.09 -62.85
CA LYS A 2 -5.79 30.93 -61.84
C LYS A 2 -5.14 30.15 -60.68
N VAL A 3 -5.75 29.04 -60.27
CA VAL A 3 -5.22 28.18 -59.19
C VAL A 3 -3.99 27.39 -59.67
N LEU A 4 -4.07 26.75 -60.83
CA LEU A 4 -2.95 26.03 -61.43
C LEU A 4 -1.76 26.95 -61.73
N SER A 5 -2.00 28.18 -62.18
CA SER A 5 -0.93 29.17 -62.37
C SER A 5 -0.31 29.64 -61.05
N ARG A 6 -1.07 29.68 -59.95
CA ARG A 6 -0.54 29.99 -58.61
C ARG A 6 0.32 28.85 -58.09
N ILE A 7 -0.11 27.60 -58.27
CA ILE A 7 0.66 26.41 -57.89
C ILE A 7 1.97 26.35 -58.70
N ASP A 8 1.91 26.52 -60.02
CA ASP A 8 3.10 26.58 -60.88
C ASP A 8 4.05 27.73 -60.49
N SER A 9 3.53 28.89 -60.04
CA SER A 9 4.36 29.99 -59.54
C SER A 9 5.08 29.66 -58.22
N ILE A 10 4.47 28.83 -57.36
CA ILE A 10 5.08 28.36 -56.10
C ILE A 10 6.21 27.38 -56.42
N LEU A 11 6.03 26.50 -57.40
CA LEU A 11 7.05 25.54 -57.84
C LEU A 11 8.26 26.20 -58.52
N ARG A 12 8.03 27.33 -59.20
CA ARG A 12 9.10 28.11 -59.85
C ARG A 12 9.81 29.09 -58.91
N SER A 13 9.35 29.21 -57.66
CA SER A 13 9.97 30.06 -56.66
C SER A 13 11.37 29.54 -56.30
N PRO A 14 12.38 30.41 -56.11
CA PRO A 14 13.73 30.00 -55.70
C PRO A 14 13.79 29.36 -54.29
N ARG A 15 12.68 29.38 -53.55
CA ARG A 15 12.51 28.69 -52.25
C ARG A 15 11.90 27.29 -52.39
N ALA A 16 11.64 26.81 -53.60
CA ALA A 16 11.06 25.49 -53.81
C ALA A 16 12.07 24.37 -53.51
N PRO A 17 11.65 23.25 -52.90
CA PRO A 17 12.53 22.12 -52.57
C PRO A 17 13.28 21.60 -53.81
N PRO A 18 14.60 21.33 -53.70
CA PRO A 18 15.44 20.93 -54.85
C PRO A 18 15.04 19.59 -55.49
N LEU A 19 14.28 18.76 -54.79
CA LEU A 19 13.74 17.50 -55.31
C LEU A 19 12.76 17.70 -56.47
N ILE A 20 12.00 18.81 -56.46
CA ILE A 20 11.08 19.19 -57.53
C ILE A 20 11.86 19.54 -58.82
N TYR A 21 13.05 20.13 -58.66
CA TYR A 21 13.92 20.49 -59.77
C TYR A 21 14.55 19.26 -60.46
N ARG A 22 14.75 18.16 -59.72
CA ARG A 22 15.34 16.92 -60.25
C ARG A 22 14.33 16.13 -61.11
N CYS A 23 13.04 16.13 -60.74
CA CYS A 23 11.98 15.47 -61.52
C CYS A 23 11.84 16.10 -62.93
N ARG A 24 12.01 17.42 -63.05
CA ARG A 24 11.96 18.15 -64.33
C ARG A 24 13.04 17.73 -65.34
N LYS A 25 14.23 17.30 -64.88
CA LYS A 25 15.34 16.90 -65.76
C LYS A 25 15.20 15.47 -66.31
N GLY A 26 14.39 14.62 -65.68
CA GLY A 26 14.17 13.24 -66.14
C GLY A 26 13.19 13.11 -67.30
N ALA A 27 12.25 14.05 -67.45
CA ALA A 27 11.16 13.97 -68.44
C ALA A 27 11.45 14.72 -69.76
N ALA A 28 12.48 15.56 -69.82
CA ALA A 28 12.75 16.46 -70.96
C ALA A 28 13.98 16.05 -71.78
N GLN A 29 14.21 14.75 -71.96
CA GLN A 29 15.29 14.24 -72.81
C GLN A 29 14.75 13.22 -73.81
N GLY A 30 13.87 13.68 -74.67
CA GLY A 30 13.38 12.95 -75.83
C GLY A 30 12.86 13.95 -76.87
N HIS A 31 13.49 13.92 -78.04
CA HIS A 31 13.06 14.51 -79.32
C HIS A 31 13.59 15.90 -79.68
N SER A 32 14.49 15.83 -80.66
CA SER A 32 15.09 16.89 -81.46
C SER A 32 14.07 17.72 -82.24
N ALA A 33 14.52 18.94 -82.58
CA ALA A 33 14.04 19.91 -83.56
C ALA A 33 12.99 19.44 -84.60
N GLU A 34 11.99 20.29 -84.87
CA GLU A 34 11.85 21.05 -86.12
C GLU A 34 10.55 21.88 -86.17
N ASN A 35 10.71 23.15 -86.56
CA ASN A 35 9.81 24.00 -87.36
C ASN A 35 8.37 24.32 -86.91
N GLY A 36 8.04 25.62 -87.03
CA GLY A 36 6.72 26.03 -87.55
C GLY A 36 5.60 26.27 -86.53
N GLN A 37 5.67 27.41 -85.86
CA GLN A 37 4.57 28.27 -85.42
C GLN A 37 3.12 27.80 -85.76
N THR A 38 2.47 27.08 -84.83
CA THR A 38 1.03 27.16 -84.62
C THR A 38 0.72 27.11 -83.13
N LEU A 39 0.05 28.14 -82.65
CA LEU A 39 -0.41 28.32 -81.29
C LEU A 39 -1.34 27.17 -80.87
N SER A 40 -0.79 26.17 -80.20
CA SER A 40 -1.56 25.41 -79.21
C SER A 40 -0.87 25.61 -77.87
N ARG A 41 -1.61 26.24 -76.98
CA ARG A 41 -1.31 26.41 -75.56
C ARG A 41 -1.36 25.02 -74.91
N GLU A 42 -0.37 24.20 -75.21
CA GLU A 42 -0.21 22.90 -74.58
C GLU A 42 0.03 23.14 -73.09
N CYS A 43 -0.86 22.56 -72.30
CA CYS A 43 -0.99 22.76 -70.87
C CYS A 43 0.35 22.53 -70.16
N GLY A 44 1.05 23.60 -69.79
CA GLY A 44 2.30 23.56 -69.00
C GLY A 44 2.12 23.10 -67.54
N PHE A 45 1.27 22.11 -67.30
CA PHE A 45 0.89 21.61 -65.97
C PHE A 45 1.09 20.10 -65.80
N ASP A 46 1.66 19.39 -66.77
CA ASP A 46 1.82 17.91 -66.72
C ASP A 46 2.67 17.42 -65.54
N HIS A 47 3.50 18.28 -64.96
CA HIS A 47 4.32 18.00 -63.79
C HIS A 47 3.57 18.21 -62.46
N LEU A 48 2.41 18.90 -62.48
CA LEU A 48 1.64 19.19 -61.28
C LEU A 48 1.05 17.93 -60.62
N PRO A 49 0.43 16.97 -61.35
CA PRO A 49 -0.14 15.78 -60.73
C PRO A 49 0.89 14.96 -59.94
N LEU A 50 2.04 14.66 -60.54
CA LEU A 50 3.12 13.92 -59.89
C LEU A 50 3.69 14.64 -58.66
N THR A 51 3.78 15.98 -58.73
CA THR A 51 4.28 16.78 -57.61
C THR A 51 3.28 16.83 -56.47
N ILE A 52 1.98 16.90 -56.78
CA ILE A 52 0.90 16.87 -55.78
C ILE A 52 0.82 15.50 -55.12
N GLU A 53 0.98 14.42 -55.88
CA GLU A 53 1.04 13.04 -55.36
C GLU A 53 2.23 12.88 -54.40
N MET A 54 3.43 13.33 -54.81
CA MET A 54 4.61 13.32 -53.93
C MET A 54 4.39 14.13 -52.64
N TRP A 55 3.75 15.30 -52.70
CA TRP A 55 3.45 16.09 -51.50
C TRP A 55 2.42 15.41 -50.59
N ALA A 56 1.43 14.72 -51.17
CA ALA A 56 0.47 13.92 -50.41
C ALA A 56 1.17 12.77 -49.68
N ASP A 57 2.08 12.06 -50.35
CA ASP A 57 2.88 10.99 -49.74
C ASP A 57 3.79 11.52 -48.62
N GLN A 58 4.44 12.67 -48.83
CA GLN A 58 5.27 13.31 -47.80
C GLN A 58 4.45 13.75 -46.58
N LEU A 59 3.23 14.26 -46.80
CA LEU A 59 2.32 14.65 -45.72
C LEU A 59 1.83 13.43 -44.93
N MET A 60 1.59 12.30 -45.60
CA MET A 60 1.24 11.04 -44.95
C MET A 60 2.41 10.47 -44.15
N ALA A 61 3.61 10.44 -44.72
CA ALA A 61 4.82 10.00 -44.04
C ALA A 61 5.13 10.82 -42.78
N LEU A 62 4.76 12.11 -42.76
CA LEU A 62 4.91 12.97 -41.58
C LEU A 62 4.00 12.52 -40.43
N LYS A 63 2.76 12.11 -40.72
CA LYS A 63 1.82 11.56 -39.73
C LYS A 63 2.35 10.24 -39.17
N ASP A 64 2.88 9.38 -40.03
CA ASP A 64 3.44 8.09 -39.61
C ASP A 64 4.71 8.27 -38.77
N LEU A 65 5.54 9.25 -39.12
CA LEU A 65 6.71 9.64 -38.32
C LEU A 65 6.27 10.16 -36.94
N HIS A 66 5.26 11.03 -36.86
CA HIS A 66 4.72 11.50 -35.60
C HIS A 66 4.23 10.35 -34.70
N ARG A 67 3.46 9.42 -35.27
CA ARG A 67 2.99 8.23 -34.56
C ARG A 67 4.15 7.38 -34.03
N SER A 68 5.16 7.16 -34.87
CA SER A 68 6.35 6.38 -34.49
C SER A 68 7.14 7.07 -33.38
N LEU A 69 7.30 8.38 -33.47
CA LEU A 69 8.01 9.20 -32.47
C LEU A 69 7.27 9.23 -31.13
N ARG A 70 5.93 9.31 -31.16
CA ARG A 70 5.08 9.18 -29.96
C ARG A 70 5.22 7.80 -29.30
N LYS A 71 5.22 6.73 -30.10
CA LYS A 71 5.47 5.38 -29.58
C LYS A 71 6.83 5.28 -28.91
N LEU A 72 7.88 5.82 -29.55
CA LEU A 72 9.23 5.85 -29.01
C LEU A 72 9.30 6.67 -27.70
N SER A 73 8.62 7.82 -27.66
CA SER A 73 8.53 8.67 -26.46
C SER A 73 7.91 7.92 -25.28
N LEU A 74 6.82 7.15 -25.52
CA LEU A 74 6.19 6.33 -24.48
C LEU A 74 7.09 5.19 -23.98
N GLU A 75 7.86 4.56 -24.88
CA GLU A 75 8.80 3.50 -24.50
C GLU A 75 10.00 4.04 -23.70
N LEU A 76 10.53 5.21 -24.05
CA LEU A 76 11.74 5.76 -23.42
C LEU A 76 11.45 6.62 -22.18
N ILE A 77 10.28 7.27 -22.14
CA ILE A 77 9.91 8.26 -21.13
C ILE A 77 8.45 8.03 -20.65
N PRO A 78 8.20 6.95 -19.87
CA PRO A 78 6.85 6.54 -19.47
C PRO A 78 6.11 7.54 -18.58
N TRP A 79 6.84 8.50 -17.98
CA TRP A 79 6.33 9.47 -17.01
C TRP A 79 5.79 10.76 -17.66
N HIS A 80 6.05 10.97 -18.96
CA HIS A 80 5.47 12.09 -19.70
C HIS A 80 4.03 11.74 -20.13
N THR A 81 3.10 11.84 -19.18
CA THR A 81 1.65 11.72 -19.43
C THR A 81 1.06 13.02 -19.97
N ALA A 82 1.72 13.63 -20.96
CA ALA A 82 1.11 14.70 -21.73
C ALA A 82 0.55 14.09 -23.01
N ASP A 83 -0.69 13.60 -22.90
CA ASP A 83 -1.57 13.48 -24.05
C ASP A 83 -2.32 14.81 -24.21
N PRO A 84 -1.78 15.79 -24.98
CA PRO A 84 -2.67 16.70 -25.65
C PRO A 84 -3.28 15.89 -26.80
N GLN A 85 -4.48 15.38 -26.52
CA GLN A 85 -5.61 15.19 -27.43
C GLN A 85 -5.21 15.12 -28.92
N GLU A 86 -5.61 14.06 -29.62
CA GLU A 86 -5.78 14.04 -31.09
C GLU A 86 -6.79 15.14 -31.53
N ASN A 87 -6.47 16.41 -31.26
CA ASN A 87 -7.14 17.51 -31.89
C ASN A 87 -6.71 17.47 -33.34
N GLY A 88 -7.68 17.50 -34.25
CA GLY A 88 -7.50 17.53 -35.69
C GLY A 88 -6.81 18.79 -36.21
N GLU A 89 -5.91 19.37 -35.42
CA GLU A 89 -5.04 20.46 -35.80
C GLU A 89 -3.87 19.90 -36.61
N SER A 90 -3.57 20.59 -37.71
CA SER A 90 -2.49 20.24 -38.63
C SER A 90 -1.19 20.02 -37.87
N LEU A 91 -0.70 18.77 -37.84
CA LEU A 91 0.62 18.41 -37.32
C LEU A 91 1.67 19.32 -37.95
N ARG A 92 2.46 20.01 -37.11
CA ARG A 92 3.55 20.86 -37.58
C ARG A 92 4.89 20.18 -37.34
N VAL A 93 5.90 20.57 -38.11
CA VAL A 93 7.24 19.99 -37.98
C VAL A 93 7.88 20.42 -36.66
N GLU A 94 7.49 21.57 -36.14
CA GLU A 94 7.88 22.08 -34.83
C GLU A 94 7.45 21.14 -33.69
N ASP A 95 6.29 20.49 -33.82
CA ASP A 95 5.80 19.52 -32.82
C ASP A 95 6.67 18.26 -32.80
N LEU A 96 7.12 17.80 -33.97
CA LEU A 96 8.06 16.68 -34.09
C LEU A 96 9.42 17.04 -33.51
N GLN A 97 9.92 18.23 -33.83
CA GLN A 97 11.19 18.73 -33.32
C GLN A 97 11.16 18.81 -31.79
N PHE A 98 10.08 19.33 -31.21
CA PHE A 98 9.92 19.41 -29.76
C PHE A 98 9.96 18.03 -29.09
N ILE A 99 9.30 17.02 -29.66
CA ILE A 99 9.34 15.65 -29.12
C ILE A 99 10.77 15.08 -29.21
N VAL A 100 11.48 15.29 -30.32
CA VAL A 100 12.88 14.83 -30.48
C VAL A 100 13.79 15.51 -29.47
N ASP A 101 13.70 16.83 -29.32
CA ASP A 101 14.51 17.61 -28.39
C ASP A 101 14.24 17.20 -26.94
N THR A 102 12.97 16.95 -26.59
CA THR A 102 12.58 16.41 -25.27
C THR A 102 13.18 15.03 -25.04
N ILE A 103 13.15 14.14 -26.04
CA ILE A 103 13.76 12.80 -25.92
C ILE A 103 15.28 12.91 -25.73
N LEU A 104 15.93 13.79 -26.48
CA LEU A 104 17.38 13.99 -26.39
C LEU A 104 17.79 14.53 -25.02
N GLU A 105 17.08 15.55 -24.51
CA GLU A 105 17.35 16.13 -23.19
C GLU A 105 17.16 15.11 -22.07
N GLU A 106 16.11 14.28 -22.13
CA GLU A 106 15.86 13.24 -21.13
C GLU A 106 16.88 12.10 -21.18
N VAL A 107 17.34 11.70 -22.37
CA VAL A 107 18.40 10.69 -22.52
C VAL A 107 19.72 11.22 -21.98
N GLU A 108 20.07 12.47 -22.27
CA GLU A 108 21.28 13.12 -21.76
C GLU A 108 21.22 13.32 -20.23
N ASN A 109 20.04 13.66 -19.69
CA ASN A 109 19.81 13.74 -18.26
C ASN A 109 19.91 12.37 -17.57
N LYS A 110 19.45 11.28 -18.18
CA LYS A 110 19.65 9.92 -17.64
C LYS A 110 21.12 9.46 -17.66
N GLU A 111 21.92 9.96 -18.58
CA GLU A 111 23.36 9.69 -18.62
C GLU A 111 24.11 10.45 -17.52
N LYS A 112 23.73 11.71 -17.27
CA LYS A 112 24.33 12.56 -16.21
C LYS A 112 23.80 12.24 -14.81
N ASN A 113 22.56 11.79 -14.70
CA ASN A 113 21.88 11.52 -13.44
C ASN A 113 21.76 10.01 -13.27
N SER A 114 22.58 9.44 -12.39
CA SER A 114 22.58 8.02 -11.98
C SER A 114 21.26 7.61 -11.29
N GLN A 115 20.14 7.70 -12.00
CA GLN A 115 18.80 7.59 -11.44
C GLN A 115 18.40 6.12 -11.23
N THR A 116 19.10 5.19 -11.86
CA THR A 116 18.97 3.74 -11.63
C THR A 116 19.60 3.31 -10.31
N SER A 117 20.73 3.90 -9.90
CA SER A 117 21.33 3.64 -8.58
C SER A 117 20.55 4.32 -7.45
N SER A 118 19.97 5.51 -7.69
CA SER A 118 19.13 6.19 -6.69
C SER A 118 17.79 5.50 -6.46
N LEU A 119 17.11 5.01 -7.51
CA LEU A 119 15.86 4.26 -7.36
C LEU A 119 16.05 2.88 -6.72
N GLN A 120 17.12 2.17 -7.06
CA GLN A 120 17.46 0.90 -6.39
C GLN A 120 17.79 1.12 -4.91
N SER A 121 18.54 2.18 -4.57
CA SER A 121 18.84 2.53 -3.18
C SER A 121 17.58 2.92 -2.41
N LEU A 122 16.68 3.69 -3.03
CA LEU A 122 15.42 4.11 -2.41
C LEU A 122 14.46 2.92 -2.22
N SER A 123 14.39 2.02 -3.20
CA SER A 123 13.66 0.75 -3.09
C SER A 123 14.24 -0.16 -2.00
N ALA A 124 15.57 -0.21 -1.85
CA ALA A 124 16.23 -0.94 -0.77
C ALA A 124 15.91 -0.35 0.61
N ILE A 125 15.89 0.98 0.74
CA ILE A 125 15.50 1.67 1.98
C ILE A 125 14.03 1.38 2.33
N VAL A 126 13.12 1.50 1.37
CA VAL A 126 11.69 1.19 1.57
C VAL A 126 11.51 -0.27 1.97
N SER A 127 12.21 -1.20 1.30
CA SER A 127 12.19 -2.63 1.63
C SER A 127 12.74 -2.91 3.03
N HIS A 128 13.75 -2.16 3.48
CA HIS A 128 14.30 -2.30 4.81
C HIS A 128 13.28 -1.91 5.89
N PHE A 129 12.59 -0.78 5.74
CA PHE A 129 11.54 -0.37 6.66
C PHE A 129 10.33 -1.30 6.64
N GLN A 130 9.97 -1.82 5.48
CA GLN A 130 8.93 -2.84 5.34
C GLN A 130 9.27 -4.11 6.13
N LYS A 131 10.53 -4.57 6.09
CA LYS A 131 10.98 -5.71 6.90
C LYS A 131 11.07 -5.38 8.39
N LEU A 132 11.58 -4.20 8.75
CA LEU A 132 11.73 -3.79 10.15
C LEU A 132 10.38 -3.72 10.87
N PHE A 133 9.36 -3.25 10.17
CA PHE A 133 8.01 -3.12 10.71
C PHE A 133 7.08 -4.29 10.33
N ASP A 134 7.57 -5.29 9.60
CA ASP A 134 6.80 -6.45 9.12
C ASP A 134 5.52 -6.07 8.36
N VAL A 135 5.68 -5.24 7.32
CA VAL A 135 4.59 -4.71 6.49
C VAL A 135 4.86 -4.87 5.00
N ASN A 136 3.84 -5.28 4.25
CA ASN A 136 3.94 -5.55 2.82
C ASN A 136 3.85 -4.29 1.93
N SER A 137 3.47 -3.13 2.49
CA SER A 137 3.32 -1.88 1.76
C SER A 137 3.94 -0.70 2.53
N LEU A 138 4.45 0.30 1.80
CA LEU A 138 4.98 1.53 2.40
C LEU A 138 3.91 2.28 3.20
N SER A 139 2.66 2.25 2.74
CA SER A 139 1.52 2.83 3.46
C SER A 139 1.27 2.18 4.83
N GLY A 140 1.69 0.93 5.03
CA GLY A 140 1.58 0.22 6.30
C GLY A 140 2.66 0.58 7.30
N VAL A 141 3.79 1.16 6.86
CA VAL A 141 4.93 1.49 7.74
C VAL A 141 4.54 2.52 8.80
N TYR A 142 3.87 3.61 8.41
CA TYR A 142 3.51 4.67 9.34
C TYR A 142 2.47 4.23 10.40
N PRO A 143 1.36 3.56 10.04
CA PRO A 143 0.44 2.95 11.01
C PRO A 143 1.15 2.01 11.98
N ARG A 144 2.05 1.15 11.46
CA ARG A 144 2.74 0.16 12.28
C ARG A 144 3.76 0.80 13.22
N MET A 145 4.45 1.84 12.78
CA MET A 145 5.31 2.66 13.63
C MET A 145 4.52 3.31 14.76
N ASN A 146 3.35 3.89 14.47
CA ASN A 146 2.49 4.48 15.50
C ASN A 146 2.03 3.44 16.52
N GLU A 147 1.68 2.23 16.08
CA GLU A 147 1.32 1.14 16.99
C GLU A 147 2.46 0.76 17.93
N VAL A 148 3.71 0.70 17.43
CA VAL A 148 4.89 0.44 18.28
C VAL A 148 5.04 1.51 19.36
N TYR A 149 4.89 2.79 18.99
CA TYR A 149 4.93 3.89 19.98
C TYR A 149 3.81 3.81 21.00
N THR A 150 2.58 3.51 20.56
CA THR A 150 1.44 3.32 21.46
C THR A 150 1.68 2.17 22.43
N ARG A 151 2.07 0.98 21.93
CA ARG A 151 2.36 -0.19 22.78
C ARG A 151 3.51 0.06 23.75
N LEU A 152 4.55 0.79 23.33
CA LEU A 152 5.67 1.15 24.21
C LEU A 152 5.21 2.09 25.32
N GLY A 153 4.37 3.09 25.00
CA GLY A 153 3.77 3.98 25.98
C GLY A 153 2.89 3.23 26.97
N GLU A 154 2.04 2.30 26.48
CA GLU A 154 1.21 1.43 27.30
C GLU A 154 2.05 0.56 28.24
N MET A 155 3.08 -0.12 27.73
CA MET A 155 3.99 -0.94 28.54
C MET A 155 4.73 -0.12 29.60
N THR A 156 5.19 1.08 29.23
CA THR A 156 5.91 1.95 30.17
C THR A 156 4.97 2.43 31.29
N ASN A 157 3.73 2.79 30.94
CA ASN A 157 2.73 3.19 31.92
C ASN A 157 2.30 2.02 32.81
N ALA A 158 2.10 0.83 32.24
CA ALA A 158 1.79 -0.38 32.99
C ALA A 158 2.93 -0.73 33.97
N MET A 159 4.18 -0.66 33.51
CA MET A 159 5.36 -0.87 34.36
C MET A 159 5.42 0.13 35.52
N ARG A 160 5.22 1.43 35.23
CA ARG A 160 5.19 2.49 36.26
C ARG A 160 4.08 2.25 37.28
N ASN A 161 2.88 1.90 36.82
CA ASN A 161 1.75 1.60 37.70
C ASN A 161 2.02 0.37 38.59
N LEU A 162 2.64 -0.68 38.04
CA LEU A 162 3.05 -1.85 38.83
C LEU A 162 4.13 -1.49 39.85
N GLN A 163 5.12 -0.67 39.47
CA GLN A 163 6.13 -0.19 40.42
C GLN A 163 5.50 0.63 41.55
N GLU A 164 4.56 1.52 41.24
CA GLU A 164 3.85 2.33 42.21
C GLU A 164 3.00 1.47 43.16
N LEU A 165 2.25 0.50 42.62
CA LEU A 165 1.44 -0.43 43.41
C LEU A 165 2.27 -1.36 44.31
N LEU A 166 3.46 -1.74 43.84
CA LEU A 166 4.40 -2.61 44.57
C LEU A 166 5.40 -1.82 45.42
N GLU A 167 5.27 -0.50 45.47
CA GLU A 167 6.17 0.41 46.19
C GLU A 167 7.65 0.21 45.86
N LEU A 168 7.95 -0.14 44.60
CA LEU A 168 9.30 -0.32 44.09
C LEU A 168 9.90 1.03 43.66
N ASP A 169 11.23 1.14 43.71
CA ASP A 169 11.91 2.32 43.21
C ASP A 169 11.59 2.52 41.71
N SER A 170 11.36 3.78 41.32
CA SER A 170 11.05 4.19 39.95
C SER A 170 12.12 3.79 38.93
N SER A 171 13.35 3.52 39.39
CA SER A 171 14.45 3.03 38.55
C SER A 171 14.55 1.50 38.48
N ALA A 172 13.63 0.76 39.10
CA ALA A 172 13.69 -0.70 39.14
C ALA A 172 13.56 -1.31 37.73
N PRO A 173 14.45 -2.25 37.35
CA PRO A 173 14.37 -2.88 36.04
C PRO A 173 13.09 -3.73 35.90
N PRO A 174 12.51 -3.85 34.70
CA PRO A 174 11.29 -4.63 34.44
C PRO A 174 11.33 -6.07 34.98
N ALA A 175 12.50 -6.71 34.95
CA ALA A 175 12.68 -8.06 35.45
C ALA A 175 12.39 -8.18 36.96
N VAL A 176 12.74 -7.15 37.74
CA VAL A 176 12.51 -7.13 39.19
C VAL A 176 11.02 -6.97 39.49
N VAL A 177 10.32 -6.12 38.72
CA VAL A 177 8.87 -5.93 38.85
C VAL A 177 8.13 -7.24 38.53
N VAL A 178 8.53 -7.95 37.48
CA VAL A 178 7.92 -9.24 37.13
C VAL A 178 8.24 -10.31 38.17
N ASP A 179 9.45 -10.35 38.72
CA ASP A 179 9.84 -11.29 39.77
C ASP A 179 9.06 -11.05 41.08
N THR A 180 8.84 -9.80 41.48
CA THR A 180 8.04 -9.48 42.68
C THR A 180 6.56 -9.81 42.48
N VAL A 181 5.99 -9.52 41.31
CA VAL A 181 4.63 -9.96 40.95
C VAL A 181 4.54 -11.48 40.97
N GLY A 182 5.53 -12.18 40.42
CA GLY A 182 5.62 -13.65 40.44
C GLY A 182 5.62 -14.20 41.86
N LYS A 183 6.46 -13.66 42.75
CA LYS A 183 6.49 -14.04 44.17
C LYS A 183 5.17 -13.78 44.88
N LEU A 184 4.50 -12.65 44.60
CA LEU A 184 3.17 -12.36 45.16
C LEU A 184 2.14 -13.38 44.67
N CYS A 185 2.13 -13.71 43.38
CA CYS A 185 1.28 -14.76 42.84
C CYS A 185 1.54 -16.11 43.52
N ASP A 186 2.81 -16.47 43.73
CA ASP A 186 3.18 -17.71 44.42
C ASP A 186 2.73 -17.73 45.88
N ILE A 187 2.88 -16.62 46.60
CA ILE A 187 2.44 -16.48 48.00
C ILE A 187 0.91 -16.60 48.09
N ILE A 188 0.19 -15.88 47.23
CA ILE A 188 -1.27 -15.91 47.20
C ILE A 188 -1.74 -17.33 46.86
N ASN A 189 -1.16 -17.96 45.85
CA ASN A 189 -1.54 -19.29 45.41
C ASN A 189 -1.28 -20.33 46.51
N LYS A 190 -0.10 -20.28 47.16
CA LYS A 190 0.23 -21.13 48.31
C LYS A 190 -0.76 -20.93 49.46
N ASN A 191 -1.03 -19.68 49.84
CA ASN A 191 -1.97 -19.38 50.90
C ASN A 191 -3.40 -19.86 50.56
N THR A 192 -3.86 -19.70 49.32
CA THR A 192 -5.17 -20.24 48.92
C THR A 192 -5.20 -21.76 48.97
N THR A 193 -4.15 -22.46 48.53
CA THR A 193 -4.07 -23.91 48.67
C THR A 193 -4.03 -24.35 50.14
N GLU A 194 -3.31 -23.63 51.01
CA GLU A 194 -3.26 -23.92 52.43
C GLU A 194 -4.61 -23.68 53.13
N GLN A 195 -5.31 -22.59 52.80
CA GLN A 195 -6.66 -22.31 53.33
C GLN A 195 -7.67 -23.37 52.89
N VAL A 196 -7.62 -23.78 51.62
CA VAL A 196 -8.45 -24.89 51.10
C VAL A 196 -8.12 -26.19 51.83
N GLN A 197 -6.83 -26.47 52.04
CA GLN A 197 -6.39 -27.65 52.77
C GLN A 197 -6.81 -27.63 54.25
N GLN A 198 -6.79 -26.46 54.90
CA GLN A 198 -7.26 -26.30 56.28
C GLN A 198 -8.78 -26.46 56.41
N LEU A 199 -9.56 -25.91 55.48
CA LEU A 199 -11.02 -26.04 55.48
C LEU A 199 -11.48 -27.46 55.19
N LEU A 200 -10.84 -28.13 54.24
CA LEU A 200 -11.21 -29.49 53.84
C LEU A 200 -10.56 -30.55 54.72
N GLY A 201 -9.45 -30.22 55.40
CA GLY A 201 -8.66 -31.14 56.23
C GLY A 201 -8.11 -32.34 55.47
N THR A 202 -8.15 -32.33 54.14
CA THR A 202 -7.88 -33.46 53.25
C THR A 202 -7.01 -33.01 52.09
N GLN A 203 -6.06 -33.86 51.70
CA GLN A 203 -5.00 -33.53 50.74
C GLN A 203 -5.25 -34.12 49.34
N ASP A 204 -6.21 -35.04 49.22
CA ASP A 204 -6.55 -35.75 47.99
C ASP A 204 -8.05 -35.61 47.66
N ILE A 205 -8.36 -35.53 46.37
CA ILE A 205 -9.74 -35.38 45.84
C ILE A 205 -10.60 -36.56 46.30
N HIS A 206 -10.04 -37.76 46.36
CA HIS A 206 -10.76 -38.93 46.87
C HIS A 206 -11.14 -38.78 48.34
N SER A 207 -10.23 -38.27 49.19
CA SER A 207 -10.53 -37.99 50.59
C SER A 207 -11.56 -36.86 50.77
N ILE A 208 -11.62 -35.89 49.86
CA ILE A 208 -12.68 -34.86 49.84
C ILE A 208 -14.03 -35.50 49.52
N ILE A 209 -14.09 -36.39 48.53
CA ILE A 209 -15.31 -37.11 48.14
C ILE A 209 -15.80 -37.98 49.30
N ASP A 210 -14.90 -38.76 49.92
CA ASP A 210 -15.23 -39.62 51.05
C ASP A 210 -15.77 -38.79 52.24
N LYS A 211 -15.16 -37.63 52.54
CA LYS A 211 -15.66 -36.73 53.59
C LYS A 211 -17.01 -36.08 53.26
N LEU A 212 -17.25 -35.72 51.99
CA LEU A 212 -18.54 -35.20 51.56
C LEU A 212 -19.62 -36.27 51.69
N GLU A 213 -19.29 -37.51 51.32
CA GLU A 213 -20.17 -38.66 51.44
C GLU A 213 -20.46 -38.97 52.92
N GLU A 214 -19.46 -38.96 53.81
CA GLU A 214 -19.68 -39.09 55.26
C GLU A 214 -20.61 -37.99 55.82
N HIS A 215 -20.47 -36.76 55.34
CA HIS A 215 -21.35 -35.66 55.74
C HIS A 215 -22.79 -35.89 55.24
N GLU A 216 -22.99 -36.38 54.03
CA GLU A 216 -24.32 -36.72 53.50
C GLU A 216 -25.01 -37.84 54.31
N HIS A 217 -24.24 -38.75 54.90
CA HIS A 217 -24.79 -39.84 55.74
C HIS A 217 -25.02 -39.41 57.20
N PHE A 218 -24.17 -38.57 57.78
CA PHE A 218 -24.25 -38.16 59.20
C PHE A 218 -25.23 -37.01 59.44
N PHE A 219 -25.26 -36.03 58.53
CA PHE A 219 -26.00 -34.79 58.75
C PHE A 219 -27.52 -34.97 58.81
N PRO A 220 -28.17 -35.82 57.98
CA PRO A 220 -29.62 -36.00 58.04
C PRO A 220 -30.11 -36.64 59.37
N PRO A 221 -29.49 -37.73 59.88
CA PRO A 221 -29.82 -38.25 61.22
C PRO A 221 -29.55 -37.25 62.34
N PHE A 222 -28.45 -36.49 62.26
CA PHE A 222 -28.11 -35.47 63.24
C PHE A 222 -29.14 -34.32 63.24
N GLN A 223 -29.51 -33.84 62.07
CA GLN A 223 -30.52 -32.79 61.91
C GLN A 223 -31.89 -33.26 62.42
N ALA A 224 -32.28 -34.51 62.14
CA ALA A 224 -33.51 -35.09 62.68
C ALA A 224 -33.49 -35.10 64.22
N LEU A 225 -32.37 -35.53 64.83
CA LEU A 225 -32.21 -35.51 66.29
C LEU A 225 -32.30 -34.09 66.88
N ILE A 226 -31.64 -33.11 66.25
CA ILE A 226 -31.70 -31.71 66.68
C ILE A 226 -33.12 -31.16 66.54
N GLN A 227 -33.82 -31.50 65.46
CA GLN A 227 -35.19 -31.07 65.25
C GLN A 227 -36.15 -31.70 66.27
N ASP A 228 -35.99 -32.99 66.57
CA ASP A 228 -36.74 -33.68 67.63
C ASP A 228 -36.47 -33.05 69.00
N LEU A 229 -35.22 -32.69 69.29
CA LEU A 229 -34.83 -32.01 70.52
C LEU A 229 -35.44 -30.61 70.63
N LEU A 230 -35.43 -29.83 69.54
CA LEU A 230 -36.09 -28.53 69.45
C LEU A 230 -37.61 -28.64 69.66
N CYS A 231 -38.24 -29.65 69.06
CA CYS A 231 -39.67 -29.92 69.24
C CYS A 231 -40.01 -30.33 70.68
N LEU A 232 -39.19 -31.19 71.31
CA LEU A 232 -39.38 -31.62 72.70
C LEU A 232 -39.20 -30.48 73.72
N LEU A 233 -38.31 -29.53 73.43
CA LEU A 233 -38.07 -28.38 74.29
C LEU A 233 -38.93 -27.15 73.92
N GLU A 234 -39.75 -27.25 72.87
CA GLU A 234 -40.56 -26.16 72.28
C GLU A 234 -39.76 -24.90 71.88
N ILE A 235 -38.57 -25.09 71.31
CA ILE A 235 -37.67 -23.99 70.93
C ILE A 235 -37.51 -23.92 69.42
N SER A 236 -37.31 -22.71 68.88
CA SER A 236 -37.17 -22.48 67.44
C SER A 236 -35.73 -22.35 66.95
N ASN A 237 -34.77 -22.10 67.85
CA ASN A 237 -33.36 -21.93 67.52
C ASN A 237 -32.48 -22.95 68.26
N VAL A 238 -31.51 -23.52 67.54
CA VAL A 238 -30.51 -24.46 68.05
C VAL A 238 -29.66 -23.84 69.16
N ASP A 239 -29.38 -22.53 69.08
CA ASP A 239 -28.57 -21.81 70.08
C ASP A 239 -29.24 -21.76 71.47
N ASP A 240 -30.57 -21.91 71.51
CA ASP A 240 -31.37 -21.82 72.72
C ASP A 240 -31.54 -23.19 73.42
N ILE A 241 -31.08 -24.28 72.79
CA ILE A 241 -31.13 -25.64 73.36
C ILE A 241 -30.35 -25.72 74.68
N LEU A 242 -29.10 -25.25 74.69
CA LEU A 242 -28.25 -25.33 75.90
C LEU A 242 -28.79 -24.47 77.07
N PRO A 243 -29.20 -23.20 76.85
CA PRO A 243 -29.86 -22.39 77.89
C PRO A 243 -31.09 -23.05 78.51
N VAL A 244 -31.98 -23.61 77.70
CA VAL A 244 -33.24 -24.21 78.19
C VAL A 244 -32.97 -25.52 78.92
N VAL A 245 -32.05 -26.35 78.45
CA VAL A 245 -31.64 -27.58 79.14
C VAL A 245 -30.98 -27.28 80.49
N TRP A 246 -30.21 -26.20 80.61
CA TRP A 246 -29.65 -25.77 81.90
C TRP A 246 -30.69 -25.25 82.89
N ASN A 247 -31.80 -24.70 82.39
CA ASN A 247 -32.93 -24.26 83.22
C ASN A 247 -33.89 -25.40 83.61
N LEU A 248 -33.73 -26.61 83.02
CA LEU A 248 -34.51 -27.82 83.31
C LEU A 248 -33.88 -28.71 84.41
N LYS A 249 -32.75 -28.29 84.99
CA LYS A 249 -32.04 -28.97 86.07
C LYS A 249 -32.27 -28.26 87.40
#